data_AF-A0A528MWD7-F1
#
_entry.id   AF-A0A528MWD7-F1
#
_cell.length_a   1.000
_cell.length_b   1.000
_cell.length_c   1.000
_cell.angle_alpha   90.00
_cell.angle_beta   90.00
_cell.angle_gamma   90.00
#
_symmetry.space_group_name_H-M   'P 1'
#
loop_
_entity.id
_entity.type
_entity.pdbx_description
1 polymer ?
#
loop_
_entity_poly.entity_id
_entity_poly.type
_entity_poly.pdbx_seq_one_letter_code
_entity_poly.pdbx_strand_id
1 'polypeptide(L)'
;RWCQDPANRGELAALMAQPSFLGLSPALQMPILTGHLQLGGGAERTVEDFFLPFDKAANFPWKSHALWFYTQMVRWGHVAHTPENLAIARDCYRPDLYRSALKPLGVALPGANSKVEGALASATPVGSAGASLVLGPDGFFDGQIFDPDEVDAYIAGQKLARAEA
;
A
#
# COMPACT_ATOMS: atom_id res chain seq x y z
N ARG A 1 -11.05 -8.21 -7.01
CA ARG A 1 -10.91 -9.53 -7.67
C ARG A 1 -10.93 -9.40 -9.19
N TRP A 2 -12.04 -8.98 -9.81
CA TRP A 2 -12.14 -8.85 -11.28
C TRP A 2 -10.98 -8.06 -11.91
N CYS A 3 -10.64 -6.88 -11.37
CA CYS A 3 -9.56 -6.05 -11.92
C CYS A 3 -8.15 -6.67 -11.81
N GLN A 4 -7.93 -7.63 -10.92
CA GLN A 4 -6.62 -8.27 -10.78
C GLN A 4 -6.43 -9.42 -11.77
N ASP A 5 -7.53 -10.05 -12.19
CA ASP A 5 -7.49 -11.20 -13.08
C ASP A 5 -6.86 -10.79 -14.43
N PRO A 6 -5.75 -11.42 -14.85
CA PRO A 6 -5.09 -11.11 -16.10
C PRO A 6 -6.01 -11.18 -17.33
N ALA A 7 -7.02 -12.05 -17.32
CA ALA A 7 -7.97 -12.19 -18.42
C ALA A 7 -8.81 -10.91 -18.64
N ASN A 8 -9.02 -10.12 -17.58
CA ASN A 8 -9.85 -8.92 -17.62
C ASN A 8 -9.06 -7.64 -17.91
N ARG A 9 -7.72 -7.70 -18.01
CA ARG A 9 -6.88 -6.48 -18.17
C ARG A 9 -7.23 -5.68 -19.42
N GLY A 10 -7.50 -6.34 -20.54
CA GLY A 10 -7.88 -5.68 -21.78
C GLY A 10 -9.21 -4.93 -21.66
N GLU A 11 -10.21 -5.57 -21.05
CA GLU A 11 -11.51 -4.95 -20.79
C GLU A 11 -11.40 -3.82 -19.77
N LEU A 12 -10.64 -4.01 -18.69
CA LEU A 12 -10.35 -2.98 -17.70
C LEU A 12 -9.73 -1.73 -18.34
N ALA A 13 -8.73 -1.91 -19.20
CA ALA A 13 -8.08 -0.81 -19.92
C ALA A 13 -9.05 -0.08 -20.86
N ALA A 14 -9.94 -0.83 -21.55
CA ALA A 14 -10.96 -0.25 -22.43
C ALA A 14 -12.00 0.55 -21.65
N LEU A 15 -12.44 0.07 -20.47
CA LEU A 15 -13.34 0.80 -19.58
C LEU A 15 -12.71 2.09 -19.08
N MET A 16 -11.48 2.02 -18.57
CA MET A 16 -10.75 3.19 -18.07
C MET A 16 -10.42 4.21 -19.18
N ALA A 17 -10.30 3.77 -20.43
CA ALA A 17 -10.02 4.63 -21.59
C ALA A 17 -11.20 5.50 -22.06
N GLN A 18 -12.43 5.24 -21.59
CA GLN A 18 -13.58 6.01 -22.06
C GLN A 18 -13.41 7.51 -21.72
N PRO A 19 -13.98 8.43 -22.53
CA PRO A 19 -13.85 9.88 -22.32
C PRO A 19 -14.36 10.37 -20.96
N SER A 20 -15.31 9.65 -20.35
CA SER A 20 -15.83 9.94 -19.00
C SER A 20 -14.88 9.55 -17.87
N PHE A 21 -13.83 8.77 -18.16
CA PHE A 21 -12.80 8.35 -17.22
C PHE A 21 -11.47 9.01 -17.59
N LEU A 22 -10.45 8.23 -18.02
CA LEU A 22 -9.14 8.79 -18.34
C LEU A 22 -9.13 9.50 -19.70
N GLY A 23 -9.97 9.07 -20.65
CA GLY A 23 -9.93 9.59 -22.03
C GLY A 23 -8.59 9.34 -22.74
N LEU A 24 -7.83 8.34 -22.29
CA LEU A 24 -6.50 7.98 -22.81
C LEU A 24 -6.52 6.60 -23.42
N SER A 25 -5.69 6.39 -24.46
CA SER A 25 -5.56 5.10 -25.13
C SER A 25 -5.28 3.96 -24.14
N PRO A 26 -5.97 2.80 -24.28
CA PRO A 26 -5.67 1.60 -23.49
C PRO A 26 -4.18 1.21 -23.53
N ALA A 27 -3.50 1.44 -24.66
CA ALA A 27 -2.09 1.10 -24.83
C ALA A 27 -1.15 1.82 -23.84
N LEU A 28 -1.53 3.02 -23.36
CA LEU A 28 -0.76 3.75 -22.35
C LEU A 28 -0.91 3.16 -20.95
N GLN A 29 -2.00 2.43 -20.71
CA GLN A 29 -2.35 1.86 -19.42
C GLN A 29 -1.80 0.42 -19.27
N MET A 30 -1.68 -0.30 -20.39
CA MET A 30 -1.26 -1.71 -20.39
C MET A 30 0.07 -1.98 -19.67
N PRO A 31 1.14 -1.17 -19.82
CA PRO A 31 2.39 -1.38 -19.07
C PRO A 31 2.18 -1.44 -17.55
N ILE A 32 1.25 -0.62 -17.04
CA ILE A 32 0.89 -0.59 -15.61
C ILE A 32 0.08 -1.85 -15.26
N LEU A 33 -0.94 -2.18 -16.03
CA LEU A 33 -1.80 -3.33 -15.74
C LEU A 33 -1.09 -4.68 -15.86
N THR A 34 -0.04 -4.77 -16.67
CA THR A 34 0.77 -5.99 -16.85
C THR A 34 2.03 -6.02 -16.01
N GLY A 35 2.53 -4.86 -15.56
CA GLY A 35 3.84 -4.72 -14.94
C GLY A 35 5.01 -4.79 -15.93
N HIS A 36 4.76 -4.78 -17.24
CA HIS A 36 5.78 -4.77 -18.28
C HIS A 36 6.18 -3.33 -18.62
N LEU A 37 7.23 -2.82 -17.98
CA LEU A 37 7.64 -1.42 -18.02
C LEU A 37 8.78 -1.20 -19.02
N GLN A 38 8.67 -0.14 -19.81
CA GLN A 38 9.80 0.41 -20.57
C GLN A 38 10.48 1.50 -19.74
N LEU A 39 11.75 1.31 -19.40
CA LEU A 39 12.51 2.17 -18.48
C LEU A 39 13.32 3.27 -19.19
N GLY A 40 13.21 3.34 -20.52
CA GLY A 40 14.03 4.23 -21.35
C GLY A 40 15.38 3.60 -21.74
N GLY A 41 16.02 4.14 -22.77
CA GLY A 41 17.29 3.61 -23.29
C GLY A 41 17.19 2.19 -23.87
N GLY A 42 15.99 1.75 -24.25
CA GLY A 42 15.73 0.39 -24.73
C GLY A 42 15.64 -0.68 -23.63
N ALA A 43 15.75 -0.29 -22.35
CA ALA A 43 15.60 -1.22 -21.24
C ALA A 43 14.13 -1.52 -20.96
N GLU A 44 13.80 -2.80 -20.85
CA GLU A 44 12.48 -3.30 -20.44
C GLU A 44 12.60 -4.13 -19.18
N ARG A 45 11.59 -4.06 -18.31
CA ARG A 45 11.53 -4.85 -17.07
C ARG A 45 10.10 -5.28 -16.81
N THR A 46 9.94 -6.57 -16.52
CA THR A 46 8.70 -7.07 -15.92
C THR A 46 8.83 -7.00 -14.40
N VAL A 47 7.87 -6.34 -13.75
CA VAL A 47 7.77 -6.23 -12.29
C VAL A 47 6.55 -7.03 -11.84
N GLU A 48 6.80 -8.12 -11.10
CA GLU A 48 5.73 -8.89 -10.49
C GLU A 48 4.95 -8.05 -9.49
N ASP A 49 3.65 -8.29 -9.38
CA ASP A 49 2.73 -7.56 -8.50
C ASP A 49 2.71 -6.03 -8.67
N PHE A 50 3.17 -5.51 -9.82
CA PHE A 50 3.15 -4.06 -10.08
C PHE A 50 1.73 -3.46 -9.99
N PHE A 51 0.71 -4.24 -10.38
CA PHE A 51 -0.69 -3.89 -10.21
C PHE A 51 -1.41 -4.97 -9.41
N LEU A 52 -1.61 -4.71 -8.11
CA LEU A 52 -2.21 -5.64 -7.17
C LEU A 52 -3.40 -5.00 -6.43
N PRO A 53 -4.61 -4.96 -7.03
CA PRO A 53 -5.74 -4.26 -6.44
C PRO A 53 -6.50 -5.06 -5.35
N PHE A 54 -6.14 -6.33 -5.10
CA PHE A 54 -6.90 -7.18 -4.16
C PHE A 54 -6.03 -8.10 -3.28
N ASP A 55 -5.14 -8.90 -3.86
CA ASP A 55 -4.37 -9.89 -3.10
C ASP A 55 -3.39 -9.23 -2.12
N LYS A 56 -2.84 -10.06 -1.22
CA LYS A 56 -1.87 -9.65 -0.20
C LYS A 56 -2.37 -8.53 0.72
N ALA A 57 -3.70 -8.44 0.88
CA ALA A 57 -4.38 -7.37 1.63
C ALA A 57 -4.04 -5.95 1.12
N ALA A 58 -3.79 -5.79 -0.18
CA ALA A 58 -3.36 -4.52 -0.78
C ALA A 58 -4.34 -3.36 -0.55
N ASN A 59 -5.64 -3.65 -0.46
CA ASN A 59 -6.68 -2.65 -0.24
C ASN A 59 -7.18 -2.59 1.22
N PHE A 60 -6.56 -3.34 2.14
CA PHE A 60 -6.91 -3.24 3.56
C PHE A 60 -6.34 -1.92 4.13
N PRO A 61 -7.15 -1.11 4.83
CA PRO A 61 -6.71 0.17 5.36
C PRO A 61 -5.91 -0.03 6.65
N TRP A 62 -4.64 -0.44 6.50
CA TRP A 62 -3.68 -0.57 7.59
C TRP A 62 -3.42 0.76 8.27
N LYS A 63 -3.67 0.84 9.58
CA LYS A 63 -3.38 2.05 10.37
C LYS A 63 -1.87 2.35 10.41
N SER A 64 -1.01 1.34 10.29
CA SER A 64 0.44 1.51 10.12
C SER A 64 0.80 2.30 8.85
N HIS A 65 0.12 2.08 7.72
CA HIS A 65 0.33 2.89 6.51
C HIS A 65 -0.02 4.37 6.76
N ALA A 66 -1.17 4.63 7.41
CA ALA A 66 -1.60 6.00 7.70
C ALA A 66 -0.61 6.73 8.63
N LEU A 67 -0.11 6.02 9.65
CA LEU A 67 0.92 6.54 10.56
C LEU A 67 2.26 6.75 9.84
N TRP A 68 2.68 5.86 8.95
CA TRP A 68 3.91 6.05 8.17
C TRP A 68 3.82 7.29 7.27
N PHE A 69 2.73 7.48 6.53
CA PHE A 69 2.52 8.70 5.74
C PHE A 69 2.56 9.96 6.60
N TYR A 70 1.92 9.91 7.78
CA TYR A 70 1.97 10.99 8.75
C TYR A 70 3.40 11.32 9.19
N THR A 71 4.24 10.31 9.49
CA THR A 71 5.65 10.57 9.84
C THR A 71 6.42 11.25 8.70
N GLN A 72 6.14 10.90 7.43
CA GLN A 72 6.78 11.57 6.29
C GLN A 72 6.29 13.02 6.13
N MET A 73 5.01 13.29 6.42
CA MET A 73 4.49 14.67 6.43
C MET A 73 5.14 15.51 7.54
N VAL A 74 5.36 14.93 8.72
CA VAL A 74 6.11 15.58 9.81
C VAL A 74 7.56 15.83 9.39
N ARG A 75 8.24 14.83 8.81
CA ARG A 75 9.62 14.92 8.33
C ARG A 75 9.82 16.12 7.37
N TRP A 76 8.86 16.32 6.48
CA TRP A 76 8.88 17.41 5.50
C TRP A 76 8.24 18.72 5.99
N GLY A 77 7.79 18.77 7.25
CA GLY A 77 7.24 19.98 7.86
C GLY A 77 5.84 20.36 7.36
N HIS A 78 5.11 19.44 6.72
CA HIS A 78 3.74 19.68 6.26
C HIS A 78 2.74 19.74 7.41
N VAL A 79 3.04 19.08 8.54
CA VAL A 79 2.18 19.04 9.72
C VAL A 79 3.02 19.03 11.00
N ALA A 80 2.52 19.68 12.05
CA ALA A 80 3.14 19.62 13.36
C ALA A 80 2.95 18.24 14.00
N HIS A 81 3.99 17.74 14.67
CA HIS A 81 3.90 16.50 15.42
C HIS A 81 3.26 16.74 16.79
N THR A 82 1.98 16.37 16.92
CA THR A 82 1.21 16.48 18.16
C THR A 82 0.37 15.21 18.36
N PRO A 83 -0.02 14.89 19.61
CA PRO A 83 -0.89 13.74 19.89
C PRO A 83 -2.22 13.77 19.12
N GLU A 84 -2.80 14.95 18.92
CA GLU A 84 -4.06 15.13 18.20
C GLU A 84 -3.90 14.79 16.72
N ASN A 85 -2.86 15.31 16.06
CA ASN A 85 -2.61 15.02 14.65
C ASN A 85 -2.26 13.55 14.42
N LEU A 86 -1.51 12.94 15.35
CA LEU A 86 -1.23 11.51 15.33
C LEU A 86 -2.51 10.68 15.41
N ALA A 87 -3.42 11.02 16.32
CA ALA A 87 -4.72 10.35 16.45
C ALA A 87 -5.58 10.51 15.19
N ILE A 88 -5.64 11.71 14.61
CA ILE A 88 -6.36 11.97 13.35
C ILE A 88 -5.81 11.10 12.22
N ALA A 89 -4.48 11.07 12.06
CA ALA A 89 -3.84 10.25 11.04
C ALA A 89 -4.12 8.75 11.23
N ARG A 90 -4.05 8.26 12.47
CA ARG A 90 -4.37 6.86 12.77
C ARG A 90 -5.83 6.50 12.46
N ASP A 91 -6.76 7.37 12.81
CA ASP A 91 -8.19 7.06 12.81
C ASP A 91 -8.91 7.43 11.51
N CYS A 92 -8.23 8.12 10.58
CA CYS A 92 -8.73 8.30 9.21
C CYS A 92 -8.78 6.98 8.42
N TYR A 93 -7.97 5.98 8.82
CA TYR A 93 -8.05 4.62 8.29
C TYR A 93 -8.98 3.77 9.17
N ARG A 94 -10.01 3.20 8.53
CA ARG A 94 -11.13 2.52 9.20
C ARG A 94 -11.21 1.01 8.86
N PRO A 95 -10.25 0.20 9.34
CA PRO A 95 -10.27 -1.25 9.14
C PRO A 95 -11.48 -1.93 9.78
N ASP A 96 -12.08 -1.31 10.80
CA ASP A 96 -13.34 -1.74 11.40
C ASP A 96 -14.51 -1.67 10.41
N LEU A 97 -14.66 -0.55 9.67
CA LEU A 97 -15.69 -0.42 8.63
C LEU A 97 -15.44 -1.38 7.48
N TYR A 98 -14.18 -1.48 7.05
CA TYR A 98 -13.77 -2.40 5.98
C TYR A 98 -14.12 -3.86 6.33
N ARG A 99 -13.79 -4.31 7.55
CA ARG A 99 -14.15 -5.65 8.02
C ARG A 99 -15.66 -5.82 8.15
N SER A 100 -16.37 -4.83 8.68
CA SER A 100 -17.83 -4.91 8.82
C SER A 100 -18.52 -5.09 7.47
N ALA A 101 -18.06 -4.38 6.43
CA ALA A 101 -18.63 -4.45 5.09
C ALA A 101 -18.35 -5.78 4.39
N LEU A 102 -17.16 -6.36 4.62
CA LEU A 102 -16.71 -7.56 3.90
C LEU A 102 -16.92 -8.87 4.64
N LYS A 103 -17.15 -8.84 5.97
CA LYS A 103 -17.43 -10.04 6.77
C LYS A 103 -18.56 -10.91 6.20
N PRO A 104 -19.70 -10.37 5.72
CA PRO A 104 -20.76 -11.19 5.14
C PRO A 104 -20.34 -11.94 3.85
N LEU A 105 -19.29 -11.47 3.17
CA LEU A 105 -18.79 -12.06 1.92
C LEU A 105 -17.81 -13.22 2.16
N GLY A 106 -17.47 -13.53 3.42
CA GLY A 106 -16.60 -14.66 3.77
C GLY A 106 -15.16 -14.54 3.24
N VAL A 107 -14.71 -13.33 2.93
CA VAL A 107 -13.34 -13.10 2.44
C VAL A 107 -12.33 -13.11 3.59
N ALA A 108 -11.10 -13.55 3.32
CA ALA A 108 -10.01 -13.49 4.27
C ALA A 108 -9.67 -12.02 4.60
N LEU A 109 -9.70 -11.67 5.88
CA LEU A 109 -9.46 -10.30 6.35
C LEU A 109 -8.40 -10.30 7.44
N PRO A 110 -7.41 -9.38 7.40
CA PRO A 110 -6.47 -9.22 8.49
C PRO A 110 -7.15 -9.07 9.87
N GLY A 111 -6.66 -9.81 10.85
CA GLY A 111 -7.09 -9.66 12.25
C GLY A 111 -6.52 -8.40 12.91
N ALA A 112 -5.28 -8.05 12.57
CA ALA A 112 -4.61 -6.85 13.08
C ALA A 112 -5.07 -5.58 12.36
N ASN A 113 -4.81 -4.42 12.97
CA ASN A 113 -5.05 -3.10 12.35
C ASN A 113 -3.77 -2.48 11.79
N SER A 114 -2.61 -2.96 12.25
CA SER A 114 -1.29 -2.44 11.96
C SER A 114 -0.32 -3.61 11.86
N LYS A 115 0.81 -3.36 11.18
CA LYS A 115 1.98 -4.23 11.14
C LYS A 115 3.23 -3.36 11.20
N VAL A 116 4.38 -3.95 11.54
CA VAL A 116 5.68 -3.29 11.36
C VAL A 116 5.96 -3.24 9.86
N GLU A 117 6.09 -2.04 9.31
CA GLU A 117 6.34 -1.83 7.89
C GLU A 117 7.84 -1.97 7.60
N GLY A 118 8.18 -2.63 6.50
CA GLY A 118 9.57 -2.88 6.10
C GLY A 118 10.19 -4.14 6.71
N ALA A 119 9.48 -4.84 7.60
CA ALA A 119 9.99 -6.01 8.30
C ALA A 119 9.84 -7.32 7.50
N LEU A 120 8.94 -7.37 6.50
CA LEU A 120 8.68 -8.58 5.74
C LEU A 120 9.61 -8.67 4.53
N ALA A 121 10.64 -9.51 4.63
CA ALA A 121 11.55 -9.80 3.52
C ALA A 121 10.97 -10.80 2.50
N SER A 122 9.93 -11.55 2.88
CA SER A 122 9.30 -12.57 2.02
C SER A 122 7.81 -12.72 2.32
N ALA A 123 7.11 -13.43 1.44
CA ALA A 123 5.68 -13.69 1.61
C ALA A 123 5.39 -14.40 2.93
N THR A 124 4.56 -13.79 3.79
CA THR A 124 4.39 -14.20 5.18
C THR A 124 2.92 -14.50 5.49
N PRO A 125 2.58 -15.72 5.95
CA PRO A 125 1.23 -16.03 6.43
C PRO A 125 0.89 -15.21 7.67
N VAL A 126 -0.33 -14.67 7.72
CA VAL A 126 -0.81 -13.89 8.87
C VAL A 126 -2.17 -14.39 9.35
N GLY A 127 -2.43 -14.16 10.64
CA GLY A 127 -3.74 -14.41 11.23
C GLY A 127 -4.83 -13.59 10.56
N SER A 128 -5.89 -14.27 10.13
CA SER A 128 -7.03 -13.66 9.46
C SER A 128 -8.34 -14.28 9.93
N ALA A 129 -9.42 -13.53 9.78
CA ALA A 129 -10.75 -14.11 9.91
C ALA A 129 -11.08 -14.88 8.62
N GLY A 130 -11.26 -16.20 8.72
CA GLY A 130 -11.63 -17.06 7.59
C GLY A 130 -10.47 -17.82 6.96
N ALA A 131 -10.33 -17.75 5.63
CA ALA A 131 -9.29 -18.45 4.87
C ALA A 131 -7.89 -17.85 5.11
N SER A 132 -6.83 -18.65 4.91
CA SER A 132 -5.43 -18.21 5.06
C SER A 132 -5.14 -16.94 4.27
N LEU A 133 -4.45 -15.99 4.90
CA LEU A 133 -4.01 -14.75 4.28
C LEU A 133 -2.48 -14.69 4.30
N VAL A 134 -1.89 -14.29 3.19
CA VAL A 134 -0.43 -14.13 3.05
C VAL A 134 -0.17 -12.69 2.64
N LEU A 135 0.67 -11.99 3.41
CA LEU A 135 1.16 -10.66 3.05
C LEU A 135 2.38 -10.79 2.14
N GLY A 136 2.60 -9.80 1.28
CA GLY A 136 3.81 -9.70 0.48
C GLY A 136 5.00 -9.13 1.25
N PRO A 137 6.20 -9.19 0.67
CA PRO A 137 7.33 -8.42 1.17
C PRO A 137 7.02 -6.92 1.11
N ASP A 138 7.49 -6.16 2.10
CA ASP A 138 7.20 -4.73 2.26
C ASP A 138 8.45 -3.89 2.61
N GLY A 139 9.64 -4.46 2.43
CA GLY A 139 10.93 -3.83 2.72
C GLY A 139 11.13 -2.47 2.04
N PHE A 140 11.62 -1.48 2.81
CA PHE A 140 12.15 -0.24 2.24
C PHE A 140 13.50 -0.50 1.57
N PHE A 141 13.83 0.28 0.53
CA PHE A 141 15.06 0.10 -0.25
C PHE A 141 16.35 0.34 0.56
N ASP A 142 16.25 1.12 1.63
CA ASP A 142 17.35 1.44 2.55
C ASP A 142 17.41 0.50 3.76
N GLY A 143 16.53 -0.51 3.82
CA GLY A 143 16.47 -1.49 4.90
C GLY A 143 15.94 -0.94 6.23
N GLN A 144 15.46 0.30 6.28
CA GLN A 144 14.81 0.82 7.48
C GLN A 144 13.50 0.05 7.76
N ILE A 145 13.04 0.15 9.00
CA ILE A 145 11.74 -0.37 9.43
C ILE A 145 10.95 0.75 10.08
N PHE A 146 9.63 0.66 10.00
CA PHE A 146 8.72 1.54 10.71
C PHE A 146 7.82 0.71 11.62
N ASP A 147 8.03 0.86 12.92
CA ASP A 147 7.14 0.30 13.94
C ASP A 147 6.07 1.35 14.31
N PRO A 148 4.77 1.07 14.07
CA PRO A 148 3.68 1.99 14.38
C PRO A 148 3.48 2.25 15.88
N ASP A 149 4.11 1.47 16.76
CA ASP A 149 4.11 1.70 18.20
C ASP A 149 5.28 2.60 18.66
N GLU A 150 6.27 2.86 17.78
CA GLU A 150 7.49 3.65 18.05
C GLU A 150 7.59 4.90 17.15
N VAL A 151 6.45 5.57 16.90
CA VAL A 151 6.34 6.71 15.96
C VAL A 151 7.28 7.86 16.32
N ASP A 152 7.36 8.21 17.60
CA ASP A 152 8.17 9.33 18.09
C ASP A 152 9.67 9.08 17.84
N ALA A 153 10.12 7.85 18.13
CA ALA A 153 11.50 7.41 17.92
C ALA A 153 11.85 7.42 16.43
N TYR A 154 10.94 6.92 15.58
CA TYR A 154 11.13 6.95 14.13
C TYR A 154 11.27 8.37 13.59
N ILE A 155 10.38 9.30 13.98
CA ILE A 155 10.46 10.72 13.58
C ILE A 155 11.78 11.36 14.05
N ALA A 156 12.22 11.07 15.28
CA ALA A 156 13.48 11.58 15.81
C ALA A 156 14.69 11.10 14.98
N GLY A 157 14.71 9.81 14.61
CA GLY A 157 15.75 9.23 13.76
C GLY A 157 15.83 9.88 12.38
N GLN A 158 14.68 10.24 11.79
CA GLN A 158 14.64 10.91 10.49
C GLN A 158 15.19 12.35 10.51
N LYS A 159 15.14 13.04 11.65
CA LYS A 159 15.71 14.39 11.80
C LYS A 159 17.23 14.37 11.82
N LEU A 160 17.84 13.35 12.43
CA LEU A 160 19.29 13.17 12.47
C LEU A 160 19.85 12.99 11.06
N ALA A 161 19.21 12.13 10.24
CA ALA A 161 19.61 11.92 8.85
C ALA A 161 19.52 13.18 7.97
N ARG A 162 18.68 14.16 8.33
CA ARG A 162 18.58 15.44 7.61
C ARG A 162 19.66 16.45 8.03
N ALA A 163 20.17 16.35 9.26
CA ALA A 163 21.26 17.22 9.72
C ALA A 163 22.62 16.82 9.10
N GLU A 164 22.74 15.58 8.64
CA GLU A 164 23.94 15.00 8.04
C GLU A 164 23.99 15.13 6.50
N ALA A 165 22.94 15.63 5.86
CA ALA A 165 22.79 15.78 4.40
C ALA A 165 22.81 17.24 3.96
#